data_AF-Q6MK46-F1
#
_entry.id   AF-Q6MK46-F1
#
_cell.length_a   1.000
_cell.length_b   1.000
_cell.length_c   1.000
_cell.angle_alpha   90.00
_cell.angle_beta   90.00
_cell.angle_gamma   90.00
#
_symmetry.space_group_name_H-M   'P 1'
#
loop_
_entity.id
_entity.type
_entity.pdbx_description
1 polymer ?
#
loop_
_entity_poly.entity_id
_entity_poly.type
_entity_poly.pdbx_seq_one_letter_code
_entity_poly.pdbx_strand_id
1 'polypeptide(L)'
;MLNNGKEGIMVFEPAYLKAAKGDTIKFVPTDPAHDVSSVVIPKSAKAFSAPSNKPLTIKVSEEGVYVYECKAHLPMAMVGVIQVGNPTNLKEAQDKAKELAKTFAMNKDRLDKYLTQVK
;
A
#
# COMPACT_ATOMS: atom_id res chain seq x y z
N MET A 1 -2.60 10.16 -3.74
CA MET A 1 -1.27 9.83 -4.30
C MET A 1 -0.60 11.15 -4.58
N LEU A 2 0.51 11.41 -3.91
CA LEU A 2 1.11 12.74 -3.81
C LEU A 2 2.61 12.67 -4.10
N ASN A 3 3.10 13.71 -4.77
CA ASN A 3 4.53 13.97 -4.93
C ASN A 3 5.16 14.38 -3.60
N ASN A 4 4.44 15.15 -2.78
CA ASN A 4 4.85 15.59 -1.45
C ASN A 4 3.68 15.45 -0.47
N GLY A 5 3.90 14.76 0.65
CA GLY A 5 2.92 14.64 1.72
C GLY A 5 3.58 14.70 3.10
N LYS A 6 2.81 14.39 4.15
CA LYS A 6 3.27 14.51 5.55
C LYS A 6 4.48 13.62 5.88
N GLU A 7 4.64 12.52 5.15
CA GLU A 7 5.70 11.53 5.36
C GLU A 7 6.84 11.64 4.32
N GLY A 8 6.91 12.80 3.65
CA GLY A 8 7.95 13.15 2.67
C GLY A 8 7.48 13.01 1.23
N ILE A 9 8.44 12.71 0.34
CA ILE A 9 8.18 12.61 -1.09
C ILE A 9 7.59 11.26 -1.48
N MET A 10 6.81 11.26 -2.57
CA MET A 10 6.22 10.11 -3.23
C MET A 10 5.49 9.19 -2.26
N VAL A 11 4.28 9.60 -1.85
CA VAL A 11 3.52 8.94 -0.78
C VAL A 11 2.06 8.69 -1.18
N PHE A 12 1.53 7.60 -0.64
CA PHE A 12 0.09 7.46 -0.44
C PHE A 12 -0.26 8.17 0.87
N GLU A 13 -1.34 8.95 0.91
CA GLU A 13 -1.75 9.64 2.14
C GLU A 13 -3.26 9.41 2.38
N PRO A 14 -3.64 8.77 3.51
CA PRO A 14 -2.75 8.11 4.48
C PRO A 14 -2.06 6.87 3.88
N ALA A 15 -0.85 6.56 4.35
CA ALA A 15 -0.07 5.39 3.89
C ALA A 15 -0.43 4.09 4.63
N TYR A 16 -0.88 4.19 5.88
CA TYR A 16 -1.55 3.11 6.61
C TYR A 16 -3.04 3.44 6.74
N LEU A 17 -3.90 2.47 6.40
CA LEU A 17 -5.35 2.59 6.54
C LEU A 17 -5.93 1.35 7.22
N LYS A 18 -6.68 1.56 8.31
CA LYS A 18 -7.51 0.51 8.90
C LYS A 18 -8.92 0.61 8.33
N ALA A 19 -9.45 -0.51 7.84
CA ALA A 19 -10.76 -0.62 7.22
C ALA A 19 -11.53 -1.84 7.76
N ALA A 20 -12.83 -1.85 7.53
CA ALA A 20 -13.71 -2.98 7.80
C ALA A 20 -14.01 -3.78 6.52
N LYS A 21 -14.45 -5.04 6.69
CA LYS A 21 -14.93 -5.85 5.56
C LYS A 21 -16.11 -5.17 4.90
N GLY A 22 -16.08 -5.09 3.58
CA GLY A 22 -17.11 -4.46 2.76
C GLY A 22 -16.84 -2.99 2.44
N ASP A 23 -15.87 -2.36 3.12
CA ASP A 23 -15.49 -0.98 2.84
C ASP A 23 -14.97 -0.82 1.41
N THR A 24 -15.04 0.43 0.94
CA THR A 24 -14.55 0.83 -0.36
C THR A 24 -13.43 1.84 -0.21
N ILE A 25 -12.31 1.59 -0.87
CA ILE A 25 -11.11 2.43 -0.81
C ILE A 25 -10.86 3.01 -2.20
N LYS A 26 -10.74 4.33 -2.28
CA LYS A 26 -10.47 5.05 -3.53
C LYS A 26 -9.06 5.61 -3.53
N PHE A 27 -8.24 5.13 -4.45
CA PHE A 27 -6.94 5.71 -4.78
C PHE A 27 -7.15 6.87 -5.75
N VAL A 28 -6.73 8.07 -5.33
CA VAL A 28 -6.86 9.29 -6.12
C VAL A 28 -5.47 9.76 -6.57
N PRO A 29 -5.21 9.88 -7.89
CA PRO A 29 -4.01 10.51 -8.43
C PRO A 29 -4.14 12.03 -8.29
N THR A 30 -3.94 12.52 -7.07
CA THR A 30 -4.00 13.96 -6.77
C THR A 30 -2.90 14.69 -7.52
N ASP A 31 -1.68 14.16 -7.46
CA ASP A 31 -0.58 14.56 -8.32
C ASP A 31 -0.44 13.60 -9.51
N PRO A 32 0.09 14.07 -10.66
CA PRO A 32 0.28 13.24 -11.83
C PRO A 32 1.43 12.23 -11.65
N ALA A 33 1.51 11.29 -12.59
CA ALA A 33 2.51 10.23 -12.72
C ALA A 33 2.43 9.09 -11.70
N HIS A 34 1.37 8.99 -10.89
CA HIS A 34 1.21 7.88 -9.94
C HIS A 34 0.31 6.76 -10.48
N ASP A 35 0.76 5.52 -10.24
CA ASP A 35 -0.01 4.29 -10.40
C ASP A 35 -0.22 3.61 -9.03
N VAL A 36 -0.97 2.51 -9.01
CA VAL A 36 -1.09 1.67 -7.82
C VAL A 36 -1.16 0.20 -8.22
N SER A 37 -0.51 -0.68 -7.46
CA SER A 37 -0.60 -2.13 -7.61
C SER A 37 -0.47 -2.84 -6.27
N SER A 38 -1.33 -3.82 -6.00
CA SER A 38 -1.22 -4.70 -4.85
C SER A 38 -0.05 -5.69 -5.01
N VAL A 39 0.73 -5.90 -3.95
CA VAL A 39 1.88 -6.84 -3.92
C VAL A 39 1.76 -7.92 -2.85
N VAL A 40 0.99 -7.67 -1.80
CA VAL A 40 0.55 -8.68 -0.83
C VAL A 40 -0.94 -8.48 -0.62
N ILE A 41 -1.70 -9.58 -0.66
CA ILE A 41 -3.13 -9.59 -0.40
C ILE A 41 -3.48 -10.86 0.39
N PRO A 42 -4.59 -10.87 1.16
CA PRO A 42 -5.10 -12.10 1.74
C PRO A 42 -5.40 -13.16 0.66
N LYS A 43 -5.26 -14.44 0.98
CA LYS A 43 -5.34 -15.56 0.01
C LYS A 43 -6.58 -15.56 -0.90
N SER A 44 -7.73 -15.12 -0.40
CA SER A 44 -9.00 -15.09 -1.16
C SER A 44 -9.31 -13.72 -1.77
N ALA A 45 -8.46 -12.73 -1.55
CA ALA A 45 -8.68 -11.38 -2.04
C ALA A 45 -8.34 -11.26 -3.53
N LYS A 46 -8.95 -10.29 -4.20
CA LYS A 46 -8.63 -9.96 -5.58
C LYS A 46 -7.45 -8.98 -5.63
N ALA A 47 -6.44 -9.32 -6.41
CA ALA A 47 -5.38 -8.37 -6.76
C ALA A 47 -5.99 -7.14 -7.44
N PHE A 48 -5.35 -5.99 -7.23
CA PHE A 48 -5.82 -4.73 -7.79
C PHE A 48 -4.67 -3.92 -8.35
N SER A 49 -4.94 -3.20 -9.44
CA SER A 49 -4.01 -2.24 -10.01
C SER A 49 -4.74 -1.20 -10.84
N ALA A 50 -4.13 -0.04 -10.98
CA ALA A 50 -4.52 0.96 -11.98
C ALA A 50 -3.27 1.58 -12.60
N PRO A 51 -3.30 1.88 -13.91
CA PRO A 51 -2.18 2.51 -14.58
C PRO A 51 -2.03 3.98 -14.15
N SER A 52 -0.90 4.58 -14.53
CA SER A 52 -0.57 5.96 -14.19
C SER A 52 -1.71 6.94 -14.50
N ASN A 53 -1.96 7.88 -13.59
CA ASN A 53 -3.00 8.92 -13.68
C ASN A 53 -4.45 8.38 -13.70
N LYS A 54 -4.68 7.09 -13.45
CA LYS A 54 -6.04 6.55 -13.34
C LYS A 54 -6.44 6.35 -11.88
N PRO A 55 -7.61 6.84 -11.46
CA PRO A 55 -8.14 6.51 -10.15
C PRO A 55 -8.54 5.03 -10.10
N LEU A 56 -8.50 4.46 -8.90
CA LEU A 56 -8.95 3.09 -8.65
C LEU A 56 -9.87 3.09 -7.44
N THR A 57 -10.96 2.34 -7.52
CA THR A 57 -11.84 2.09 -6.38
C THR A 57 -11.92 0.58 -6.17
N ILE A 58 -11.55 0.12 -4.99
CA ILE A 58 -11.59 -1.30 -4.62
C ILE A 58 -12.59 -1.51 -3.49
N LYS A 59 -13.27 -2.65 -3.49
CA LYS A 59 -14.03 -3.14 -2.34
C LYS A 59 -13.20 -4.20 -1.62
N VAL A 60 -12.94 -4.00 -0.33
CA VAL A 60 -12.15 -4.93 0.48
C VAL A 60 -13.06 -5.90 1.20
N SER A 61 -13.10 -7.15 0.76
CA SER A 61 -14.04 -8.16 1.31
C SER A 61 -13.38 -9.20 2.21
N GLU A 62 -12.06 -9.37 2.10
CA GLU A 62 -11.29 -10.35 2.86
C GLU A 62 -10.49 -9.68 3.97
N GLU A 63 -10.48 -10.30 5.15
CA GLU A 63 -9.65 -9.83 6.27
C GLU A 63 -8.17 -10.11 6.01
N GLY A 64 -7.34 -9.19 6.45
CA GLY A 64 -5.90 -9.32 6.42
C GLY A 64 -5.20 -8.01 6.09
N VAL A 65 -3.93 -8.14 5.74
CA VAL A 65 -3.02 -7.07 5.39
C VAL A 65 -2.83 -7.05 3.88
N TYR A 66 -3.04 -5.87 3.30
CA TYR A 66 -2.80 -5.58 1.90
C TYR A 66 -1.62 -4.62 1.82
N VAL A 67 -0.55 -5.03 1.14
CA VAL A 67 0.57 -4.15 0.82
C VAL A 67 0.45 -3.78 -0.65
N TYR A 68 0.65 -2.50 -0.95
CA TYR A 68 0.56 -1.97 -2.31
C TYR A 68 1.67 -0.94 -2.57
N GLU A 69 1.97 -0.73 -3.85
CA GLU A 69 3.06 0.11 -4.30
C GLU A 69 2.62 1.00 -5.47
N CYS A 70 3.39 2.09 -5.68
CA CYS A 70 3.47 2.78 -6.96
C CYS A 70 4.78 2.35 -7.63
N LYS A 71 4.70 1.69 -8.79
CA LYS A 71 5.84 1.03 -9.44
C LYS A 71 6.91 2.03 -9.88
N ALA A 72 6.48 3.12 -10.53
CA ALA A 72 7.39 4.17 -11.00
C ALA A 72 8.17 4.85 -9.86
N HIS A 73 7.62 4.81 -8.65
CA HIS A 73 8.19 5.47 -7.47
C HIS A 73 8.65 4.47 -6.38
N LEU A 74 8.76 3.18 -6.71
CA LEU A 74 9.19 2.15 -5.78
C LEU A 74 10.59 2.39 -5.20
N PRO A 75 11.61 2.87 -5.98
CA PRO A 75 12.91 3.20 -5.40
C PRO A 75 12.87 4.29 -4.32
N MET A 76 11.82 5.12 -4.28
CA MET A 76 11.60 6.14 -3.25
C MET A 76 10.70 5.65 -2.09
N ALA A 77 10.35 4.36 -2.10
CA ALA A 77 9.43 3.70 -1.17
C ALA A 77 8.02 4.32 -1.19
N MET A 78 7.45 4.54 -2.38
CA MET A 78 6.02 4.88 -2.49
C MET A 78 5.17 3.62 -2.34
N VAL A 79 4.90 3.27 -1.09
CA VAL A 79 4.18 2.06 -0.69
C VAL A 79 3.15 2.39 0.38
N GLY A 80 2.21 1.47 0.62
CA GLY A 80 1.24 1.60 1.70
C GLY A 80 0.71 0.27 2.18
N VAL A 81 -0.02 0.33 3.29
CA VAL A 81 -0.61 -0.80 4.00
C VAL A 81 -2.08 -0.53 4.26
N ILE A 82 -2.95 -1.48 3.90
CA ILE A 82 -4.33 -1.51 4.36
C ILE A 82 -4.49 -2.72 5.27
N GLN A 83 -5.01 -2.50 6.48
CA GLN A 83 -5.47 -3.58 7.35
C GLN A 83 -7.00 -3.64 7.28
N VAL A 84 -7.54 -4.80 6.90
CA VAL A 84 -8.98 -5.07 6.88
C VAL A 84 -9.30 -6.06 7.99
N GLY A 85 -10.05 -5.65 9.01
CA GLY A 85 -10.35 -6.52 10.14
C GLY A 85 -9.08 -7.11 10.78
N ASN A 86 -9.05 -8.43 10.97
CA ASN A 86 -7.90 -9.13 11.56
C ASN A 86 -6.74 -9.31 10.56
N PRO A 87 -5.47 -9.18 10.99
CA PRO A 87 -4.31 -9.27 10.11
C PRO A 87 -3.88 -10.73 9.83
N THR A 88 -4.72 -11.48 9.11
CA THR A 88 -4.59 -12.93 8.85
C THR A 88 -3.30 -13.38 8.17
N ASN A 89 -2.59 -12.48 7.47
CA ASN A 89 -1.38 -12.74 6.70
C ASN A 89 -0.23 -11.76 7.05
N LEU A 90 -0.17 -11.24 8.29
CA LEU A 90 0.86 -10.25 8.69
C LEU A 90 2.29 -10.74 8.46
N LYS A 91 2.58 -12.02 8.73
CA LYS A 91 3.91 -12.58 8.51
C LYS A 91 4.35 -12.50 7.05
N GLU A 92 3.44 -12.81 6.12
CA GLU A 92 3.69 -12.70 4.68
C GLU A 92 3.95 -11.24 4.28
N ALA A 93 3.16 -10.31 4.81
CA ALA A 93 3.35 -8.88 4.57
C ALA A 93 4.72 -8.38 5.08
N GLN A 94 5.15 -8.82 6.26
CA GLN A 94 6.46 -8.50 6.83
C GLN A 94 7.63 -9.12 6.03
N ASP A 95 7.49 -10.37 5.61
CA ASP A 95 8.51 -11.02 4.79
C ASP A 95 8.63 -10.33 3.42
N LYS A 96 7.50 -9.94 2.82
CA LYS A 96 7.51 -9.15 1.57
C LYS A 96 8.10 -7.76 1.76
N ALA A 97 7.85 -7.09 2.89
CA ALA A 97 8.40 -5.78 3.17
C ALA A 97 9.94 -5.79 3.18
N LYS A 98 10.55 -6.81 3.78
CA LYS A 98 12.01 -7.01 3.77
C LYS A 98 12.56 -7.23 2.36
N GLU A 99 11.80 -7.87 1.47
CA GLU A 99 12.19 -8.01 0.06
C GLU A 99 12.14 -6.67 -0.67
N LEU A 100 11.03 -5.94 -0.54
CA LEU A 100 10.84 -4.64 -1.20
C LEU A 100 11.85 -3.61 -0.70
N ALA A 101 12.19 -3.62 0.59
CA ALA A 101 13.18 -2.72 1.18
C ALA A 101 14.56 -2.79 0.48
N LYS A 102 14.92 -3.93 -0.11
CA LYS A 102 16.16 -4.08 -0.90
C LYS A 102 16.16 -3.27 -2.19
N THR A 103 14.98 -2.93 -2.71
CA THR A 103 14.79 -2.12 -3.92
C THR A 103 14.73 -0.62 -3.63
N PHE A 104 14.59 -0.24 -2.35
CA PHE A 104 14.45 1.16 -1.95
C PHE A 104 15.82 1.84 -1.91
N ALA A 105 15.96 2.93 -2.68
CA ALA A 105 17.09 3.85 -2.61
C ALA A 105 16.91 4.88 -1.47
N MET A 106 15.66 5.26 -1.17
CA MET A 106 15.29 6.20 -0.10
C MET A 106 14.27 5.58 0.84
N ASN A 107 14.16 6.11 2.07
CA ASN A 107 13.12 5.72 3.03
C ASN A 107 13.05 4.19 3.28
N LYS A 108 14.21 3.55 3.46
CA LYS A 108 14.36 2.08 3.51
C LYS A 108 13.50 1.38 4.56
N ASP A 109 13.14 2.08 5.63
CA ASP A 109 12.36 1.59 6.76
C ASP A 109 10.88 1.99 6.72
N ARG A 110 10.44 2.71 5.67
CA ARG A 110 9.10 3.29 5.59
C ARG A 110 7.99 2.24 5.60
N LEU A 111 8.14 1.15 4.85
CA LEU A 111 7.14 0.08 4.83
C LEU A 111 7.06 -0.64 6.19
N ASP A 112 8.21 -0.90 6.81
CA ASP A 112 8.27 -1.52 8.13
C ASP A 112 7.54 -0.65 9.17
N LYS A 113 7.76 0.68 9.15
CA LYS A 113 7.04 1.63 10.00
C LYS A 113 5.52 1.54 9.81
N TYR A 114 5.01 1.41 8.60
CA TYR A 114 3.57 1.22 8.37
C TYR A 114 3.06 -0.11 8.92
N LEU A 115 3.83 -1.19 8.76
CA LEU A 115 3.46 -2.51 9.27
C LEU A 115 3.45 -2.56 10.82
N THR A 116 4.22 -1.71 11.52
CA THR A 116 4.13 -1.60 12.99
C THR A 116 2.77 -1.11 13.50
N GLN A 117 1.96 -0.47 12.64
CA GLN A 117 0.63 0.02 13.00
C GLN A 117 -0.44 -1.08 12.93
N VAL A 118 -0.13 -2.21 12.29
CA VAL A 118 -1.04 -3.35 12.19
C VAL A 118 -1.22 -3.99 13.56
N LYS A 119 -2.48 -4.19 13.98
CA LYS A 119 -2.87 -4.76 15.28
C LYS A 119 -3.78 -5.96 15.13
#